data_AF-A0A923NDM9-F1
#
_entry.id   AF-A0A923NDM9-F1
#
_cell.length_a   1.000
_cell.length_b   1.000
_cell.length_c   1.000
_cell.angle_alpha   90.00
_cell.angle_beta   90.00
_cell.angle_gamma   90.00
#
_symmetry.space_group_name_H-M   'P 1'
#
loop_
_entity.id
_entity.type
_entity.pdbx_description
1 polymer ?
#
loop_
_entity_poly.entity_id
_entity_poly.type
_entity_poly.pdbx_seq_one_letter_code
_entity_poly.pdbx_strand_id
1 'polypeptide(L)'
;DVYKRQNVILCERGIRTFETATRNTLDLASIPLLKTMTHLPIIVDPSHATGIAGLVKPMAMAATAAGADGLMIEVHNNPPAALCDGAQSLTPAAFKDVMDVVNQIRPLAYRG
;
A
#
# COMPACT_ATOMS: atom_id res chain seq x y z
N ASP A 1 27.02 16.63 -5.80
CA ASP A 1 25.84 16.80 -6.67
C ASP A 1 24.65 16.10 -6.02
N VAL A 2 23.80 16.87 -5.33
CA VAL A 2 22.69 16.36 -4.48
C VAL A 2 21.58 15.72 -5.33
N TYR A 3 21.63 15.91 -6.65
CA TYR A 3 20.63 15.43 -7.61
C TYR A 3 20.78 13.95 -8.05
N LYS A 4 21.81 13.22 -7.58
CA LYS A 4 22.02 11.78 -7.87
C LYS A 4 21.62 10.84 -6.73
N ARG A 5 20.55 11.14 -5.97
CA ARG A 5 20.02 10.15 -5.01
C ARG A 5 19.19 9.10 -5.76
N GLN A 6 19.86 8.04 -6.21
CA GLN A 6 19.22 6.91 -6.90
C GLN A 6 18.56 5.90 -5.95
N ASN A 7 18.71 6.07 -4.64
CA ASN A 7 18.12 5.19 -3.61
C ASN A 7 16.82 5.81 -3.06
N VAL A 8 15.89 6.14 -3.95
CA VAL A 8 14.57 6.69 -3.58
C VAL A 8 13.49 5.71 -4.02
N ILE A 9 12.55 5.44 -3.12
CA ILE A 9 11.33 4.69 -3.39
C ILE A 9 10.17 5.64 -3.16
N LEU A 10 9.28 5.75 -4.15
CA LEU A 10 8.03 6.52 -4.01
C LEU A 10 7.01 5.66 -3.28
N CYS A 11 6.23 6.26 -2.38
CA CYS A 11 5.18 5.56 -1.64
C CYS A 11 3.86 6.30 -1.80
N GLU A 12 2.91 5.69 -2.51
CA GLU A 12 1.52 6.15 -2.50
C GLU A 12 0.87 5.72 -1.19
N ARG A 13 0.22 6.66 -0.50
CA ARG A 13 -0.31 6.46 0.86
C ARG A 13 -1.62 7.21 1.13
N GLY A 14 -2.34 7.52 0.06
CA GLY A 14 -3.60 8.23 0.06
C GLY A 14 -3.45 9.75 0.15
N ILE A 15 -4.36 10.42 -0.55
CA ILE A 15 -4.51 11.88 -0.58
C ILE A 15 -5.70 12.33 0.27
N ARG A 16 -5.64 13.55 0.78
CA ARG A 16 -6.78 14.17 1.46
C ARG A 16 -7.84 14.59 0.45
N THR A 17 -9.08 14.22 0.70
CA THR A 17 -10.25 14.60 -0.10
C THR A 17 -11.37 15.09 0.83
N PHE A 18 -12.57 15.29 0.29
CA PHE A 18 -13.78 15.55 1.10
C PHE A 18 -14.40 14.28 1.69
N GLU A 19 -13.92 13.09 1.29
CA GLU A 19 -14.42 11.81 1.80
C GLU A 19 -14.06 11.64 3.28
N THR A 20 -14.98 11.07 4.05
CA THR A 20 -14.87 10.89 5.51
C THR A 20 -14.93 9.42 5.95
N ALA A 21 -15.32 8.51 5.07
CA ALA A 21 -15.40 7.07 5.36
C ALA A 21 -14.03 6.39 5.49
N THR A 22 -12.96 7.00 4.98
CA THR A 22 -11.58 6.52 5.07
C THR A 22 -10.66 7.64 5.56
N ARG A 23 -9.51 7.30 6.15
CA ARG A 23 -8.53 8.30 6.64
C ARG A 23 -8.02 9.19 5.50
N ASN A 24 -7.74 8.59 4.34
CA ASN A 24 -7.39 9.25 3.09
C ASN A 24 -8.00 8.43 1.92
N THR A 25 -8.15 9.05 0.75
CA THR A 25 -8.52 8.33 -0.47
C THR A 25 -7.26 7.78 -1.12
N LEU A 26 -7.14 6.45 -1.24
CA LEU A 26 -6.02 5.81 -1.92
C LEU A 26 -6.08 6.09 -3.42
N ASP A 27 -5.07 6.78 -3.97
CA ASP A 27 -5.02 7.08 -5.40
C ASP A 27 -4.28 5.97 -6.16
N LEU A 28 -5.01 4.91 -6.52
CA LEU A 28 -4.45 3.80 -7.30
C LEU A 28 -3.98 4.22 -8.71
N ALA A 29 -4.54 5.29 -9.28
CA ALA A 29 -4.15 5.76 -10.61
C ALA A 29 -2.74 6.35 -10.62
N SER A 30 -2.26 6.83 -9.47
CA SER A 30 -0.88 7.31 -9.30
C SER A 30 0.17 6.25 -9.63
N ILE A 31 -0.12 4.96 -9.39
CA ILE A 31 0.83 3.85 -9.59
C ILE A 31 1.25 3.74 -11.07
N PRO A 32 0.34 3.45 -12.03
CA PRO A 32 0.73 3.37 -13.43
C PRO A 32 1.16 4.73 -13.99
N LEU A 33 0.57 5.84 -13.53
CA LEU A 33 0.94 7.17 -14.00
C LEU A 33 2.40 7.49 -13.67
N LEU A 34 2.83 7.29 -12.42
CA LEU A 34 4.21 7.54 -11.99
C LEU A 34 5.21 6.66 -12.74
N LYS A 35 4.85 5.42 -13.07
CA LYS A 35 5.71 4.55 -13.90
C LYS A 35 6.00 5.12 -15.29
N THR A 36 5.11 5.97 -15.84
CA THR A 36 5.38 6.68 -17.12
C THR A 36 6.25 7.92 -16.96
N MET A 37 6.35 8.46 -15.74
CA MET A 37 6.99 9.74 -15.45
C MET A 37 8.36 9.59 -14.78
N THR A 38 8.64 8.43 -14.18
CA THR A 38 9.87 8.18 -13.45
C THR A 38 10.34 6.74 -13.56
N HIS A 39 11.63 6.53 -13.32
CA HIS A 39 12.27 5.22 -13.23
C HIS A 39 12.30 4.66 -11.80
N LEU A 40 11.84 5.44 -10.82
CA LEU A 40 11.90 5.06 -9.40
C LEU A 40 10.85 3.99 -9.07
N PRO A 41 11.17 3.03 -8.17
CA PRO A 41 10.17 2.08 -7.66
C PRO A 41 9.02 2.79 -6.95
N ILE A 42 7.81 2.29 -7.12
CA ILE A 42 6.59 2.81 -6.52
C ILE A 42 5.96 1.73 -5.64
N ILE A 43 5.92 1.96 -4.34
CA ILE A 43 5.25 1.11 -3.35
C ILE A 43 3.93 1.74 -2.90
N VAL A 44 3.09 0.95 -2.25
CA VAL A 44 1.80 1.42 -1.70
C VAL A 44 1.67 1.08 -0.23
N ASP A 45 1.14 2.02 0.55
CA ASP A 45 0.75 1.84 1.93
C ASP A 45 -0.79 1.81 2.07
N PRO A 46 -1.41 0.61 2.00
CA PRO A 46 -2.85 0.47 2.19
C PRO A 46 -3.31 0.70 3.64
N SER A 47 -2.40 0.57 4.62
CA SER A 47 -2.73 0.68 6.05
C SER A 47 -3.06 2.12 6.42
N HIS A 48 -2.16 3.04 6.10
CA HIS A 48 -2.34 4.46 6.42
C HIS A 48 -3.21 5.21 5.41
N ALA A 49 -3.30 4.73 4.17
CA ALA A 49 -4.20 5.30 3.19
C ALA A 49 -5.64 5.19 3.69
N THR A 50 -6.09 3.98 4.02
CA THR A 50 -7.47 3.76 4.44
C THR A 50 -7.70 4.02 5.93
N GLY A 51 -6.72 3.69 6.78
CA GLY A 51 -6.86 3.68 8.23
C GLY A 51 -7.77 2.56 8.77
N ILE A 52 -8.11 1.55 7.96
CA ILE A 52 -9.09 0.51 8.29
C ILE A 52 -8.49 -0.87 7.96
N ALA A 53 -8.26 -1.70 8.96
CA ALA A 53 -7.65 -3.04 8.79
C ALA A 53 -8.38 -3.91 7.75
N GLY A 54 -9.72 -3.85 7.72
CA GLY A 54 -10.55 -4.60 6.77
C GLY A 54 -10.35 -4.20 5.30
N LEU A 55 -9.82 -3.01 5.03
CA LEU A 55 -9.53 -2.54 3.67
C LEU A 55 -8.09 -2.83 3.24
N VAL A 56 -7.20 -3.25 4.14
CA VAL A 56 -5.78 -3.50 3.83
C VAL A 56 -5.63 -4.59 2.78
N LYS A 57 -6.31 -5.73 2.94
CA LYS A 57 -6.26 -6.84 1.97
C LYS A 57 -6.74 -6.45 0.57
N PRO A 58 -7.96 -5.94 0.37
CA PRO A 58 -8.42 -5.59 -0.98
C PRO A 58 -7.59 -4.46 -1.60
N MET A 59 -7.10 -3.49 -0.82
CA MET A 59 -6.25 -2.42 -1.36
C MET A 59 -4.84 -2.91 -1.71
N ALA A 60 -4.26 -3.84 -0.94
CA ALA A 60 -3.01 -4.51 -1.29
C ALA A 60 -3.13 -5.29 -2.62
N MET A 61 -4.25 -5.99 -2.80
CA MET A 61 -4.57 -6.70 -4.05
C MET A 61 -4.67 -5.72 -5.23
N ALA A 62 -5.42 -4.64 -5.07
CA ALA A 62 -5.62 -3.62 -6.10
C ALA A 62 -4.30 -2.93 -6.47
N ALA A 63 -3.50 -2.54 -5.49
CA ALA A 63 -2.17 -1.97 -5.68
C ALA A 63 -1.23 -2.93 -6.45
N THR A 64 -1.24 -4.21 -6.07
CA THR A 64 -0.46 -5.25 -6.78
C THR A 64 -0.91 -5.36 -8.23
N ALA A 65 -2.22 -5.44 -8.49
CA ALA A 65 -2.75 -5.53 -9.85
C ALA A 65 -2.41 -4.29 -10.69
N ALA A 66 -2.46 -3.09 -10.08
CA ALA A 66 -2.10 -1.83 -10.70
C ALA A 66 -0.59 -1.69 -11.01
N GLY A 67 0.24 -2.64 -10.54
CA GLY A 67 1.66 -2.70 -10.84
C GLY A 67 2.57 -2.12 -9.78
N ALA A 68 2.13 -1.99 -8.52
CA ALA A 68 3.02 -1.55 -7.44
C ALA A 68 4.24 -2.48 -7.31
N ASP A 69 5.42 -1.89 -7.11
CA ASP A 69 6.69 -2.60 -6.96
C ASP A 69 6.86 -3.20 -5.56
N GLY A 70 6.01 -2.78 -4.61
CA GLY A 70 6.01 -3.27 -3.24
C GLY A 70 4.83 -2.75 -2.43
N LEU A 71 4.70 -3.28 -1.22
CA LEU A 71 3.64 -2.94 -0.27
C LEU A 71 4.26 -2.65 1.10
N MET A 72 3.74 -1.64 1.79
CA MET A 72 4.06 -1.33 3.19
C MET A 72 2.83 -1.60 4.04
N ILE A 73 2.88 -2.62 4.90
CA ILE A 73 1.71 -3.09 5.68
C ILE A 73 2.05 -3.12 7.16
N GLU A 74 1.18 -2.53 7.98
CA GLU A 74 1.30 -2.58 9.44
C GLU A 74 0.78 -3.90 9.99
N VAL A 75 1.58 -4.53 10.85
CA VAL A 75 1.28 -5.81 11.47
C VAL A 75 1.61 -5.74 12.96
N HIS A 76 0.68 -6.16 13.80
CA HIS A 76 0.85 -6.22 15.25
C HIS A 76 0.30 -7.54 15.81
N ASN A 77 0.99 -8.14 16.78
CA ASN A 77 0.58 -9.42 17.38
C ASN A 77 -0.75 -9.33 18.15
N ASN A 78 -1.07 -8.14 18.66
CA ASN A 78 -2.30 -7.85 19.38
C ASN A 78 -2.79 -6.42 19.05
N PRO A 79 -3.41 -6.17 17.89
CA PRO A 79 -3.76 -4.82 17.45
C PRO A 79 -4.57 -3.99 18.47
N PRO A 80 -5.52 -4.56 19.24
CA PRO A 80 -6.21 -3.83 20.31
C PRO A 80 -5.32 -3.26 21.42
N ALA A 81 -4.11 -3.80 21.62
CA ALA A 81 -3.16 -3.34 22.63
C ALA A 81 -1.99 -2.52 22.05
N ALA A 82 -2.04 -2.17 20.75
CA ALA A 82 -0.99 -1.37 20.13
C ALA A 82 -0.99 0.07 20.68
N LEU A 83 0.21 0.63 20.90
CA LEU A 83 0.38 2.01 21.40
C LEU A 83 0.01 3.08 20.36
N CYS A 84 0.08 2.72 19.08
CA CYS A 84 -0.32 3.54 17.95
C CYS A 84 -0.92 2.64 16.87
N ASP A 85 -1.82 3.19 16.06
CA ASP A 85 -2.21 2.61 14.77
C ASP A 85 -2.79 1.18 14.80
N GLY A 86 -3.33 0.78 15.96
CA GLY A 86 -3.97 -0.53 16.15
C GLY A 86 -5.21 -0.76 15.27
N ALA A 87 -5.93 0.30 14.89
CA ALA A 87 -7.14 0.20 14.07
C ALA A 87 -6.88 -0.26 12.62
N GLN A 88 -5.69 0.00 12.08
CA GLN A 88 -5.28 -0.43 10.74
C GLN A 88 -4.29 -1.60 10.73
N SER A 89 -3.70 -1.93 11.89
CA SER A 89 -2.73 -3.02 12.01
C SER A 89 -3.39 -4.39 11.82
N LEU A 90 -2.81 -5.22 10.96
CA LEU A 90 -3.21 -6.60 10.78
C LEU A 90 -2.64 -7.50 11.88
N THR A 91 -3.28 -8.64 12.13
CA THR A 91 -2.63 -9.74 12.85
C THR A 91 -1.66 -10.49 11.92
N PRO A 92 -0.67 -11.23 12.45
CA PRO A 92 0.21 -12.06 11.61
C PRO A 92 -0.54 -13.05 10.70
N ALA A 93 -1.65 -13.62 11.19
CA ALA A 93 -2.49 -14.52 10.40
C ALA A 93 -3.19 -13.80 9.24
N ALA A 94 -3.74 -12.61 9.49
CA ALA A 94 -4.33 -11.78 8.44
C ALA A 94 -3.28 -11.32 7.42
N PHE A 95 -2.07 -10.97 7.87
CA PHE A 95 -0.96 -10.64 6.98
C PHE A 95 -0.58 -11.82 6.08
N LYS A 96 -0.53 -13.04 6.62
CA LYS A 96 -0.30 -14.25 5.81
C LYS A 96 -1.35 -14.38 4.69
N ASP A 97 -2.62 -14.20 5.03
CA ASP A 97 -3.73 -14.26 4.07
C ASP A 97 -3.62 -13.17 2.98
N VAL A 98 -3.15 -11.97 3.32
CA VAL A 98 -2.81 -10.94 2.31
C VAL A 98 -1.71 -11.45 1.38
N MET A 99 -0.60 -11.96 1.91
CA MET A 99 0.54 -12.39 1.11
C MET A 99 0.22 -13.58 0.21
N ASP A 100 -0.60 -14.53 0.67
CA ASP A 100 -1.05 -15.68 -0.13
C ASP A 100 -1.78 -15.22 -1.41
N VAL A 101 -2.62 -14.19 -1.31
CA VAL A 101 -3.37 -13.64 -2.46
C VAL A 101 -2.52 -12.71 -3.31
N VAL A 102 -1.70 -11.85 -2.70
CA VAL A 102 -0.77 -10.97 -3.43
C VAL A 102 0.17 -11.78 -4.34
N ASN A 103 0.68 -12.91 -3.86
CA ASN A 103 1.54 -13.79 -4.65
C ASN A 103 0.83 -14.41 -5.87
N GLN A 104 -0.49 -14.59 -5.81
CA GLN A 104 -1.28 -15.07 -6.94
C GLN A 104 -1.56 -13.97 -7.97
N ILE A 105 -1.70 -12.72 -7.53
CA ILE A 105 -1.94 -11.57 -8.41
C ILE A 105 -0.66 -11.10 -9.09
N ARG A 106 0.48 -11.13 -8.40
CA ARG A 106 1.77 -10.60 -8.88
C ARG A 106 2.13 -11.02 -10.32
N PRO A 107 1.95 -12.28 -10.77
CA PRO A 107 2.23 -12.67 -12.15
C PRO A 107 1.38 -11.93 -13.20
N LEU A 108 0.17 -11.50 -12.81
CA LEU A 108 -0.85 -10.83 -13.63
C LEU A 108 -0.82 -9.30 -13.50
N ALA A 109 0.05 -8.76 -12.65
CA ALA A 109 0.17 -7.33 -12.40
C ALA A 109 0.50 -6.55 -13.69
N TYR A 110 -0.03 -5.34 -13.80
CA TYR A 110 0.38 -4.38 -14.82
C TYR A 110 1.90 -4.11 -14.70
N ARG A 111 2.61 -4.09 -15.83
CA ARG A 111 4.09 -4.01 -15.85
C ARG A 111 4.66 -2.69 -16.36
N GLY A 112 3.81 -1.72 -16.68
CA GLY A 112 4.23 -0.54 -17.46
C GLY A 112 4.16 -0.84 -18.94
#